data_AF-A0A071MDF3-F1
#
_entry.id   AF-A0A071MDF3-F1
#
_cell.length_a   1.000
_cell.length_b   1.000
_cell.length_c   1.000
_cell.angle_alpha   90.00
_cell.angle_beta   90.00
_cell.angle_gamma   90.00
#
_symmetry.space_group_name_H-M   'P 1'
#
loop_
_entity.id
_entity.type
_entity.pdbx_description
1 polymer ?
#
loop_
_entity_poly.entity_id
_entity_poly.type
_entity_poly.pdbx_seq_one_letter_code
_entity_poly.pdbx_strand_id
1 'polypeptide(L)'
;MVRVAPDEFDVLQERALDTGTTIPEYLRACGMGRRTRSRIDSHIINELRRLGGLQKHLFNEGGGALTKEYAAVLVELKDAIMRIDRRDG
;
A
#
# COMPACT_ATOMS: atom_id res chain seq x y z
N MET A 1 12.74 -13.94 -25.58
CA MET A 1 12.77 -12.47 -25.70
C MET A 1 11.36 -12.01 -26.04
N VAL A 2 10.79 -11.12 -25.23
CA VAL A 2 9.48 -10.51 -25.53
C VAL A 2 9.73 -9.25 -26.35
N ARG A 3 8.99 -9.06 -27.45
CA ARG A 3 9.02 -7.82 -28.24
C ARG A 3 7.82 -6.98 -27.84
N VAL A 4 8.06 -5.69 -27.64
CA VAL A 4 7.06 -4.68 -27.26
C VAL A 4 7.30 -3.42 -28.07
N ALA A 5 6.26 -2.63 -28.29
CA ALA A 5 6.39 -1.30 -28.88
C ALA A 5 7.13 -0.35 -27.90
N PRO A 6 7.75 0.73 -28.39
CA PRO A 6 8.49 1.65 -27.52
C PRO A 6 7.64 2.26 -26.39
N ASP A 7 6.41 2.64 -26.69
CA ASP A 7 5.45 3.19 -25.72
C ASP A 7 5.01 2.14 -24.68
N GLU A 8 4.81 0.89 -25.10
CA GLU A 8 4.55 -0.21 -24.17
C GLU A 8 5.76 -0.49 -23.25
N PHE A 9 6.98 -0.31 -23.78
CA PHE A 9 8.21 -0.46 -22.99
C PHE A 9 8.31 0.59 -21.89
N ASP A 10 7.97 1.85 -22.19
CA ASP A 10 7.96 2.93 -21.21
C ASP A 10 6.97 2.65 -20.07
N VAL A 11 5.77 2.16 -20.40
CA VAL A 11 4.78 1.74 -19.41
C VAL A 11 5.28 0.58 -18.54
N LEU A 12 5.97 -0.40 -19.14
CA LEU A 12 6.57 -1.51 -18.39
C LEU A 12 7.68 -1.03 -17.46
N GLN A 13 8.47 -0.04 -17.89
CA GLN A 13 9.51 0.56 -17.07
C GLN A 13 8.91 1.29 -15.87
N GLU A 14 7.89 2.12 -16.07
CA GLU A 14 7.18 2.83 -15.00
C GLU A 14 6.61 1.85 -13.96
N ARG A 15 5.90 0.81 -14.41
CA ARG A 15 5.31 -0.20 -13.51
C ARG A 15 6.36 -1.02 -12.75
N ALA A 16 7.47 -1.37 -13.41
CA ALA A 16 8.57 -2.06 -12.73
C ALA A 16 9.19 -1.16 -11.64
N LEU A 17 9.39 0.12 -11.93
CA LEU A 17 9.88 1.12 -10.97
C LEU A 17 8.93 1.27 -9.78
N ASP A 18 7.62 1.38 -9.99
CA ASP A 18 6.61 1.51 -8.92
C ASP A 18 6.60 0.34 -7.95
N THR A 19 6.87 -0.86 -8.47
CA THR A 19 6.96 -2.09 -7.67
C THR A 19 8.36 -2.30 -7.07
N GLY A 20 9.34 -1.47 -7.44
CA GLY A 20 10.73 -1.59 -7.01
C GLY A 20 11.44 -2.84 -7.55
N THR A 21 11.07 -3.30 -8.74
CA THR A 21 11.64 -4.49 -9.39
C THR A 21 12.21 -4.17 -10.77
N THR A 22 12.99 -5.09 -11.35
CA THR A 22 13.41 -4.96 -12.76
C THR A 22 12.28 -5.36 -13.72
N ILE A 23 12.30 -4.87 -14.96
CA ILE A 23 11.29 -5.24 -15.98
C ILE A 23 11.14 -6.76 -16.14
N PRO A 24 12.21 -7.58 -16.23
CA PRO A 24 12.07 -9.04 -16.34
C PRO A 24 11.46 -9.69 -15.08
N GLU A 25 11.73 -9.16 -13.89
CA GLU A 25 11.14 -9.65 -12.64
C GLU A 25 9.64 -9.32 -12.57
N TYR A 26 9.28 -8.08 -12.89
CA TYR A 26 7.90 -7.62 -13.00
C TYR A 26 7.10 -8.49 -13.98
N LEU A 27 7.59 -8.66 -15.21
CA LEU A 27 6.94 -9.49 -16.23
C LEU A 27 6.80 -10.95 -15.79
N ARG A 28 7.82 -11.51 -15.11
CA ARG A 28 7.76 -12.88 -14.57
C ARG A 28 6.71 -13.01 -13.48
N ALA A 29 6.59 -12.01 -12.61
CA ALA A 29 5.56 -11.97 -11.58
C ALA A 29 4.16 -11.94 -12.20
N CYS A 30 3.92 -11.02 -13.14
CA CYS A 30 2.66 -10.91 -13.87
C CYS A 30 2.31 -12.20 -14.62
N GLY A 31 3.26 -12.77 -15.37
CA GLY A 31 3.06 -14.01 -16.13
C GLY A 31 2.78 -15.23 -15.25
N MET A 32 3.15 -15.20 -13.98
CA MET A 32 2.85 -16.24 -12.99
C MET A 32 1.60 -15.91 -12.13
N GLY A 33 0.85 -14.85 -12.47
CA GLY A 33 -0.33 -14.42 -11.72
C GLY A 33 -0.02 -13.90 -10.31
N ARG A 34 1.22 -13.51 -10.03
CA ARG A 34 1.61 -12.94 -8.74
C ARG A 34 1.16 -11.48 -8.67
N ARG A 35 0.63 -11.08 -7.51
CA ARG A 35 0.28 -9.67 -7.24
C ARG A 35 1.55 -8.83 -7.18
N THR A 36 1.59 -7.77 -7.98
CA THR A 36 2.67 -6.77 -7.98
C THR A 36 2.15 -5.51 -7.28
N ARG A 37 2.39 -5.39 -5.97
CA ARG A 37 1.97 -4.22 -5.18
C ARG A 37 2.96 -3.07 -5.35
N SER A 38 2.48 -1.83 -5.32
CA SER A 38 3.36 -0.67 -5.29
C SER A 38 4.18 -0.65 -3.98
N ARG A 39 5.47 -0.36 -4.10
CA ARG A 39 6.36 -0.21 -2.96
C ARG A 39 5.98 1.02 -2.12
N ILE A 40 5.49 2.07 -2.78
CA ILE A 40 5.01 3.29 -2.14
C ILE A 40 3.74 2.98 -1.33
N ASP A 41 2.78 2.29 -1.93
CA ASP A 41 1.52 1.93 -1.24
C ASP A 41 1.79 1.01 -0.04
N SER A 42 2.72 0.07 -0.17
CA SER A 42 3.18 -0.77 0.94
C SER A 42 3.81 0.06 2.08
N HIS A 43 4.62 1.06 1.75
CA HIS A 43 5.21 1.97 2.74
C HIS A 43 4.13 2.79 3.46
N ILE A 44 3.17 3.37 2.72
CA ILE A 44 2.08 4.17 3.30
C ILE A 44 1.21 3.31 4.23
N ILE A 45 0.86 2.08 3.82
CA ILE A 45 0.09 1.16 4.67
C ILE A 45 0.82 0.88 6.00
N ASN A 46 2.14 0.70 5.96
CA ASN A 46 2.91 0.44 7.17
C ASN A 46 2.92 1.65 8.13
N GLU A 47 3.02 2.87 7.60
CA GLU A 47 2.90 4.08 8.41
C GLU A 47 1.49 4.26 9.00
N LEU A 48 0.44 3.98 8.23
CA LEU A 48 -0.94 4.01 8.75
C LEU A 48 -1.15 2.98 9.88
N ARG A 49 -0.57 1.79 9.77
CA ARG A 49 -0.58 0.78 10.84
C ARG A 49 0.17 1.26 12.08
N ARG A 50 1.33 1.89 11.90
CA ARG A 50 2.11 2.49 13.00
C ARG A 50 1.30 3.56 13.72
N LEU A 51 0.63 4.45 12.98
CA LEU A 51 -0.27 5.47 13.53
C LEU A 51 -1.44 4.85 14.31
N GLY A 52 -2.03 3.75 13.82
CA GLY A 52 -3.08 3.03 14.54
C GLY A 52 -2.59 2.46 15.88
N GLY A 53 -1.36 1.94 15.92
CA GLY A 53 -0.72 1.50 17.16
C GLY A 53 -0.53 2.64 18.17
N LEU A 54 -0.08 3.81 17.71
CA LEU A 54 0.09 5.01 18.55
C LEU A 54 -1.26 5.54 19.04
N GLN A 55 -2.28 5.58 18.19
CA GLN A 55 -3.63 5.98 18.58
C GLN A 55 -4.19 5.05 19.67
N LYS A 56 -4.01 3.73 19.53
CA LYS A 56 -4.43 2.75 20.54
C LYS A 56 -3.71 2.98 21.88
N HIS A 57 -2.45 3.35 21.85
CA HIS A 57 -1.69 3.69 23.05
C HIS A 57 -2.28 4.91 23.76
N LEU A 58 -2.55 6.01 23.03
CA LEU A 58 -3.21 7.20 23.57
C LEU A 58 -4.60 6.91 24.14
N PHE A 59 -5.38 6.03 23.50
CA PHE A 59 -6.68 5.59 24.03
C PHE A 59 -6.55 4.91 25.41
N ASN A 60 -5.56 4.03 25.57
CA ASN A 60 -5.32 3.34 26.83
C ASN A 60 -4.85 4.30 27.93
N GLU A 61 -4.00 5.28 27.58
CA GLU A 61 -3.52 6.31 28.52
C GLU A 61 -4.63 7.29 28.92
N GLY A 62 -5.58 7.55 28.01
CA GLY A 62 -6.68 8.48 28.24
C GLY A 62 -7.75 8.01 29.22
N GLY A 63 -7.69 6.76 29.72
CA GLY A 63 -8.58 6.29 30.79
C GLY A 63 -10.08 6.38 30.47
N GLY A 64 -10.46 6.32 29.19
CA GLY A 64 -11.84 6.47 28.72
C GLY A 64 -12.24 7.89 28.27
N ALA A 65 -11.40 8.90 28.50
CA ALA A 65 -11.58 10.21 27.88
C ALA A 65 -11.46 10.11 26.36
N LEU A 66 -12.23 10.93 25.64
CA LEU A 66 -12.20 11.01 24.17
C LEU A 66 -12.43 9.68 23.44
N THR A 67 -13.13 8.72 24.06
CA THR A 67 -13.35 7.38 23.49
C THR A 67 -13.94 7.42 22.08
N LYS A 68 -14.87 8.36 21.81
CA LYS A 68 -15.53 8.47 20.50
C LYS A 68 -14.57 9.02 19.45
N GLU A 69 -13.76 9.99 19.80
CA GLU A 69 -12.78 10.65 18.95
C GLU A 69 -11.65 9.67 18.60
N TYR A 70 -11.17 8.92 19.58
CA TYR A 70 -10.21 7.84 19.38
C TYR A 70 -10.73 6.76 18.43
N ALA A 71 -11.99 6.33 18.63
CA ALA A 71 -12.63 5.38 17.73
C ALA A 71 -12.77 5.94 16.30
N ALA A 72 -13.12 7.21 16.14
CA ALA A 72 -13.23 7.85 14.83
C ALA A 72 -11.90 7.85 14.07
N VAL A 73 -10.78 8.19 14.74
CA VAL A 73 -9.45 8.14 14.12
C VAL A 73 -9.09 6.72 13.69
N LEU A 74 -9.39 5.71 14.52
CA LEU A 74 -9.10 4.32 14.18
C LEU A 74 -9.90 3.85 12.96
N VAL A 75 -11.17 4.27 12.84
CA VAL A 75 -12.01 4.00 11.67
C VAL A 75 -11.41 4.65 10.41
N GLU A 76 -11.03 5.92 10.47
CA GLU A 76 -10.42 6.61 9.32
C GLU A 76 -9.09 5.98 8.86
N LEU A 77 -8.25 5.56 9.81
CA LEU A 77 -7.00 4.86 9.49
C LEU A 77 -7.27 3.52 8.79
N LYS A 78 -8.26 2.76 9.27
CA LYS A 78 -8.70 1.52 8.62
C LYS A 78 -9.20 1.79 7.21
N ASP A 79 -10.04 2.80 7.02
CA ASP A 79 -10.64 3.13 5.72
C ASP A 79 -9.59 3.66 4.74
N ALA A 80 -8.59 4.39 5.21
CA ALA A 80 -7.42 4.77 4.41
C ALA A 80 -6.63 3.54 3.92
N ILE A 81 -6.34 2.57 4.79
CA ILE A 81 -5.66 1.32 4.41
C ILE A 81 -6.47 0.56 3.36
N MET A 82 -7.79 0.45 3.54
CA MET A 82 -8.68 -0.25 2.61
C MET A 82 -8.76 0.43 1.24
N ARG A 83 -8.65 1.77 1.17
CA ARG A 83 -8.60 2.51 -0.09
C ARG A 83 -7.32 2.20 -0.86
N ILE A 84 -6.18 2.09 -0.17
CA ILE A 84 -4.88 1.78 -0.80
C ILE A 84 -4.83 0.32 -1.24
N ASP A 85 -5.25 -0.62 -0.39
CA ASP A 85 -5.21 -2.06 -0.72
C ASP A 85 -6.11 -2.41 -1.93
N ARG A 86 -7.18 -1.63 -2.17
CA ARG A 86 -8.05 -1.76 -3.35
C ARG A 86 -7.47 -1.16 -4.63
N ARG A 87 -6.49 -0.25 -4.53
CA ARG A 87 -5.75 0.30 -5.67
C ARG A 87 -4.71 -0.69 -6.19
N ASP A 88 -4.12 -1.45 -5.26
CA ASP A 88 -3.05 -2.43 -5.48
C ASP A 88 -3.54 -3.85 -5.84
N GLY A 89 -4.85 -4.10 -5.80
CA GLY A 89 -5.47 -5.41 -5.98
C GLY A 89 -6.24 -5.54 -7.28
#